data_AF-A0A534BNU5-F1
#
_entry.id   AF-A0A534BNU5-F1
#
_cell.length_a   1.000
_cell.length_b   1.000
_cell.length_c   1.000
_cell.angle_alpha   90.00
_cell.angle_beta   90.00
_cell.angle_gamma   90.00
#
_symmetry.space_group_name_H-M   'P 1'
#
loop_
_entity.id
_entity.type
_entity.pdbx_description
1 polymer ?
#
loop_
_entity_poly.entity_id
_entity_poly.type
_entity_poly.pdbx_seq_one_letter_code
_entity_poly.pdbx_strand_id
1 'polypeptide(L)'
;MSASRARLVGHPSRAALAGIAAASALTGAHAADGPPPSAPRVVVEVGTVSVRPVTVNSWIPGSIVSRADARIASVIGGRVMWIAEVGTRVREGDPIARLDDTMPRLRAE
;
A
#
# COMPACT_ATOMS: atom_id res chain seq x y z
N MET A 1 29.50 13.95 25.32
CA MET A 1 29.59 15.09 26.25
C MET A 1 28.21 15.31 26.87
N SER A 2 28.13 15.56 28.18
CA SER A 2 26.91 15.60 29.04
C SER A 2 26.48 14.21 29.54
N ALA A 3 26.95 13.68 30.68
CA ALA A 3 26.91 14.13 32.08
C ALA A 3 25.51 14.10 32.71
N SER A 4 25.20 13.01 33.42
CA SER A 4 24.20 13.04 34.49
C SER A 4 24.65 12.12 35.65
N ARG A 5 25.12 12.77 36.71
CA ARG A 5 25.61 12.17 37.96
C ARG A 5 24.41 12.06 38.92
N ALA A 6 23.98 10.85 39.22
CA ALA A 6 23.07 10.61 40.34
C ALA A 6 23.91 10.41 41.62
N ARG A 7 23.93 11.47 42.45
CA ARG A 7 24.52 11.53 43.78
C ARG A 7 23.52 10.92 44.76
N LEU A 8 23.84 9.76 45.34
CA LEU A 8 23.11 9.23 46.50
C LEU A 8 23.95 9.44 47.76
N VAL A 9 23.38 10.28 48.61
CA VAL A 9 23.84 10.67 49.94
C VAL A 9 23.57 9.52 50.90
N GLY A 10 24.61 9.12 51.65
CA GLY A 10 24.49 8.29 52.82
C GLY A 10 25.62 8.62 53.79
N HIS A 11 25.32 9.42 54.81
CA HIS A 11 26.10 9.60 56.04
C HIS A 11 25.15 9.23 57.20
N PRO A 12 25.64 9.11 58.45
CA PRO A 12 26.80 8.35 58.91
C PRO A 12 26.40 7.47 60.12
N SER A 13 27.16 6.44 60.49
CA SER A 13 27.40 6.13 61.92
C SER A 13 28.37 4.97 62.09
N ARG A 14 29.48 5.28 62.75
CA ARG A 14 30.47 4.34 63.31
C ARG A 14 30.08 4.12 64.77
N ALA A 15 30.10 2.87 65.23
CA ALA A 15 30.46 2.46 66.59
C ALA A 15 30.29 0.93 66.65
N ALA A 16 31.36 0.14 66.52
CA ALA A 16 32.38 -0.13 67.53
C ALA A 16 31.89 -1.08 68.65
N LEU A 17 32.47 -2.29 68.58
CA LEU A 17 33.00 -3.09 69.70
C LEU A 17 32.06 -3.59 70.80
N ALA A 18 31.96 -4.92 70.87
CA ALA A 18 32.50 -5.75 71.97
C ALA A 18 31.54 -6.89 72.37
N GLY A 19 32.08 -8.08 72.61
CA GLY A 19 31.38 -9.12 73.38
C GLY A 19 31.66 -10.54 72.91
N ILE A 20 32.78 -11.11 73.35
CA ILE A 20 33.21 -12.49 73.16
C ILE A 20 32.35 -13.41 74.05
N ALA A 21 31.78 -14.49 73.49
CA ALA A 21 31.40 -15.68 74.27
C ALA A 21 31.26 -16.93 73.38
N ALA A 22 32.25 -17.82 73.54
CA ALA A 22 32.13 -19.26 73.64
C ALA A 22 31.51 -20.13 72.52
N ALA A 23 32.32 -21.12 72.13
CA ALA A 23 31.96 -22.53 71.94
C ALA A 23 31.36 -22.98 70.59
N SER A 24 32.27 -23.52 69.77
CA SER A 24 32.20 -24.90 69.30
C SER A 24 30.90 -25.35 68.60
N ALA A 25 30.67 -24.87 67.38
CA ALA A 25 29.95 -25.61 66.35
C ALA A 25 30.52 -25.24 64.98
N LEU A 26 31.72 -25.74 64.66
CA LEU A 26 32.23 -25.74 63.29
C LEU A 26 31.46 -26.79 62.46
N THR A 27 30.27 -26.41 62.02
CA THR A 27 29.62 -27.06 60.86
C THR A 27 29.13 -25.95 59.94
N GLY A 28 30.08 -25.23 59.34
CA GLY A 28 29.80 -24.32 58.24
C GLY A 28 29.36 -25.13 57.03
N ALA A 29 28.07 -25.09 56.72
CA ALA A 29 27.58 -25.43 55.39
C ALA A 29 28.16 -24.39 54.43
N HIS A 30 29.29 -24.72 53.78
CA HIS A 30 29.77 -23.97 52.63
C HIS A 30 28.75 -24.15 51.51
N ALA A 31 27.84 -23.17 51.37
CA ALA A 31 27.14 -22.98 50.12
C ALA A 31 28.22 -22.71 49.07
N ALA A 32 28.34 -23.60 48.11
CA ALA A 32 29.21 -23.38 46.97
C ALA A 32 28.68 -22.15 46.21
N ASP A 33 29.46 -21.07 46.18
CA ASP A 33 29.28 -19.98 45.22
C ASP A 33 29.64 -20.52 43.83
N GLY A 34 28.71 -21.29 43.25
CA GLY A 34 28.71 -21.62 41.83
C GLY A 34 28.44 -20.36 41.00
N PRO A 35 28.94 -20.28 39.75
CA PRO A 35 28.64 -19.16 38.85
C PRO A 35 27.12 -18.89 38.81
N PRO A 36 26.67 -17.63 38.79
CA PRO A 36 25.25 -17.32 38.69
C PRO A 36 24.66 -18.02 37.45
N PRO A 37 23.43 -18.56 37.54
CA PRO A 37 22.83 -19.29 36.43
C PRO A 37 22.82 -18.40 35.18
N SER A 38 23.46 -18.87 34.11
CA SER A 38 23.48 -18.16 32.83
C SER A 38 22.05 -18.08 32.31
N ALA A 39 21.51 -16.87 32.21
CA ALA A 39 20.20 -16.66 31.58
C ALA A 39 20.18 -17.30 30.18
N PRO A 40 19.07 -17.94 29.77
CA PRO A 40 19.00 -18.62 28.49
C PRO A 40 19.25 -17.62 27.35
N ARG A 41 20.26 -17.90 26.52
CA ARG A 41 20.60 -17.07 25.36
C ARG A 41 19.54 -17.29 24.28
N VAL A 42 18.70 -16.28 24.09
CA VAL A 42 17.71 -16.28 23.00
C VAL A 42 18.41 -15.81 21.73
N VAL A 43 18.46 -16.67 20.73
CA VAL A 43 18.94 -16.32 19.39
C VAL A 43 17.80 -15.66 18.63
N VAL A 44 18.06 -14.49 18.06
CA VAL A 44 17.10 -13.75 17.24
C VAL A 44 17.71 -13.44 15.87
N GLU A 45 16.89 -13.47 14.84
CA GLU A 45 17.27 -13.09 13.49
C GLU A 45 16.87 -11.63 13.25
N VAL A 46 17.79 -10.84 12.71
CA VAL A 46 17.54 -9.43 12.36
C VAL A 46 17.79 -9.21 10.88
N GLY A 47 16.88 -8.49 10.23
CA GLY A 47 16.98 -8.07 8.84
C GLY A 47 17.38 -6.60 8.71
N THR A 48 18.17 -6.27 7.68
CA THR A 48 18.49 -4.88 7.35
C THR A 48 17.42 -4.30 6.42
N VAL A 49 16.86 -3.14 6.78
CA VAL A 49 15.84 -2.44 5.98
C VAL A 49 16.48 -1.28 5.22
N SER A 50 16.08 -1.08 3.96
CA SER A 50 16.49 0.08 3.16
C SER A 50 15.27 0.75 2.53
N VAL A 51 15.28 2.08 2.50
CA VAL A 51 14.23 2.87 1.84
C VAL A 51 14.57 2.99 0.36
N ARG A 52 13.60 2.65 -0.50
CA ARG A 52 13.70 2.81 -1.95
C ARG A 52 12.40 3.41 -2.48
N PRO A 53 12.46 4.25 -3.52
CA PRO A 53 11.25 4.72 -4.20
C PRO A 53 10.52 3.52 -4.81
N VAL A 54 9.23 3.45 -4.56
CA VAL A 54 8.33 2.43 -5.14
C VAL A 54 7.18 3.13 -5.85
N THR A 55 6.79 2.61 -7.00
CA THR A 55 5.63 3.11 -7.75
C THR A 55 4.46 2.16 -7.52
N VAL A 56 3.33 2.71 -7.09
CA VAL A 56 2.08 1.95 -6.99
C VAL A 56 1.38 2.03 -8.35
N ASN A 57 1.12 0.88 -8.95
CA ASN A 57 0.19 0.77 -10.07
C ASN A 57 -1.04 -0.04 -9.63
N SER A 58 -2.18 0.27 -10.24
CA SER A 58 -3.42 -0.47 -10.04
C SER A 58 -4.10 -0.64 -11.39
N TRP A 59 -4.60 -1.84 -11.65
CA TRP A 59 -5.38 -2.14 -12.84
C TRP A 59 -6.85 -1.87 -12.59
N ILE A 60 -7.40 -0.91 -13.31
CA ILE A 60 -8.82 -0.53 -13.23
C ILE A 60 -9.47 -0.91 -14.56
N PRO A 61 -10.49 -1.78 -14.56
CA PRO A 61 -11.22 -2.11 -15.78
C PRO A 61 -12.02 -0.90 -16.28
N GLY A 62 -12.07 -0.72 -17.59
CA GLY A 62 -12.84 0.34 -18.24
C GLY A 62 -13.22 -0.06 -19.66
N SER A 63 -14.29 0.54 -20.18
CA SER A 63 -14.69 0.39 -21.58
C SER A 63 -14.25 1.62 -22.38
N ILE A 64 -13.87 1.41 -23.64
CA ILE A 64 -13.55 2.48 -24.57
C ILE A 64 -14.74 2.66 -25.51
N VAL A 65 -15.27 3.87 -25.55
CA VAL A 65 -16.32 4.27 -26.48
C VAL A 65 -15.80 5.31 -27.46
N SER A 66 -16.36 5.32 -28.67
CA SER A 66 -16.03 6.37 -29.64
C SER A 66 -16.49 7.73 -29.11
N ARG A 67 -15.64 8.75 -29.31
CA ARG A 67 -16.01 10.15 -29.05
C ARG A 67 -16.98 10.70 -30.09
N ALA A 68 -16.96 10.12 -31.28
CA ALA A 68 -17.83 10.46 -32.40
C ALA A 68 -18.55 9.19 -32.83
N ASP A 69 -19.67 8.89 -32.18
CA ASP A 69 -20.62 7.86 -32.59
C ASP A 69 -21.90 8.55 -33.08
N ALA A 70 -22.46 8.07 -34.18
CA ALA A 70 -23.61 8.68 -34.82
C ALA A 70 -24.61 7.62 -35.27
N ARG A 71 -25.87 7.78 -34.84
CA ARG A 71 -27.01 7.03 -35.35
C ARG A 71 -27.71 7.86 -36.40
N ILE A 72 -27.54 7.47 -37.66
CA ILE A 72 -28.06 8.23 -38.80
C ILE A 72 -29.40 7.65 -39.23
N ALA A 73 -30.40 8.52 -39.38
CA ALA A 73 -31.73 8.21 -39.88
C ALA A 73 -32.10 9.20 -40.99
N SER A 74 -32.96 8.79 -41.92
CA SER A 74 -33.47 9.70 -42.93
C SER A 74 -34.50 10.65 -42.33
N VAL A 75 -34.45 11.93 -42.73
CA VAL A 75 -35.43 12.95 -42.33
C VAL A 75 -36.79 12.66 -42.95
N ILE A 76 -36.79 12.15 -44.18
CA ILE A 76 -37.99 11.77 -44.92
C ILE A 76 -38.08 10.26 -45.06
N GLY A 77 -39.31 9.75 -45.14
CA GLY A 77 -39.56 8.37 -45.56
C GLY A 77 -39.33 8.23 -47.07
N GLY A 78 -38.79 7.09 -47.49
CA GLY A 78 -38.54 6.79 -48.90
C GLY A 78 -37.91 5.42 -49.09
N ARG A 79 -37.88 4.95 -50.33
CA ARG A 79 -37.22 3.69 -50.69
C ARG A 79 -35.71 3.89 -50.71
N VAL A 80 -34.95 3.03 -50.04
CA VAL A 80 -33.48 3.00 -50.14
C VAL A 80 -33.10 2.42 -51.51
N MET A 81 -32.36 3.20 -52.30
CA MET A 81 -31.86 2.81 -53.62
C MET A 81 -30.41 2.32 -53.56
N TRP A 82 -29.63 2.81 -52.59
CA TRP A 82 -28.23 2.47 -52.44
C TRP A 82 -27.79 2.69 -50.99
N ILE A 83 -26.81 1.90 -50.54
CA ILE A 83 -26.16 2.03 -49.23
C ILE A 83 -24.64 1.82 -49.39
N ALA A 84 -23.85 2.57 -48.65
CA ALA A 84 -22.40 2.38 -48.58
C ALA A 84 -22.06 1.03 -47.93
N GLU A 85 -20.98 0.40 -48.38
CA GLU A 85 -20.54 -0.88 -47.81
C GLU A 85 -20.03 -0.72 -46.38
N VAL A 86 -20.31 -1.72 -45.54
CA VAL A 86 -19.86 -1.74 -44.14
C VAL A 86 -18.34 -1.78 -44.08
N GLY A 87 -17.76 -0.90 -43.26
CA GLY A 87 -16.30 -0.73 -43.13
C GLY A 87 -15.72 0.34 -44.05
N THR A 88 -16.52 0.92 -44.95
CA THR A 88 -16.11 2.07 -45.77
C THR A 88 -15.81 3.28 -44.89
N ARG A 89 -14.66 3.92 -45.14
CA ARG A 89 -14.31 5.18 -44.47
C ARG A 89 -14.94 6.34 -45.22
N VAL A 90 -15.79 7.09 -44.53
CA VAL A 90 -16.53 8.23 -45.09
C VAL A 90 -16.08 9.54 -44.43
N ARG A 91 -16.18 10.63 -45.17
CA ARG A 91 -15.93 11.99 -44.69
C ARG A 91 -17.27 12.70 -44.44
N GLU A 92 -17.21 13.82 -43.74
CA GLU A 92 -18.38 14.70 -43.60
C GLU A 92 -18.88 15.14 -44.99
N GLY A 93 -20.18 15.01 -45.21
CA GLY A 93 -20.83 15.29 -46.48
C GLY A 93 -20.88 14.11 -47.47
N ASP A 94 -20.15 13.03 -47.22
CA ASP A 94 -20.20 11.85 -48.10
C ASP A 94 -21.55 11.12 -47.93
N PRO A 95 -22.21 10.71 -49.03
CA PRO A 95 -23.45 9.97 -48.95
C PRO A 95 -23.21 8.55 -48.44
N ILE A 96 -23.92 8.16 -47.37
CA ILE A 96 -23.88 6.79 -46.84
C ILE A 96 -25.09 5.94 -47.24
N ALA A 97 -26.17 6.58 -47.71
CA ALA A 97 -27.35 5.96 -48.26
C ALA A 97 -28.03 6.93 -49.23
N ARG A 98 -28.68 6.41 -50.27
CA ARG A 98 -29.47 7.19 -51.22
C ARG A 98 -30.91 6.71 -51.17
N LEU A 99 -31.84 7.64 -50.97
CA LEU A 99 -33.27 7.38 -51.02
C LEU A 99 -33.84 7.87 -52.36
N ASP A 100 -34.96 7.28 -52.78
CA ASP A 100 -35.76 7.77 -53.90
C ASP A 100 -36.31 9.16 -53.58
N ASP A 101 -35.95 10.15 -54.41
CA ASP A 101 -36.27 11.56 -54.24
C ASP A 101 -37.35 12.06 -55.21
N THR A 102 -38.01 11.16 -55.95
CA THR A 102 -39.06 11.52 -56.92
C THR A 102 -40.21 12.28 -56.25
N MET A 103 -40.77 11.72 -55.17
CA MET A 103 -41.89 12.35 -54.44
C MET A 103 -41.53 13.66 -53.74
N PRO A 104 -40.37 13.76 -53.04
CA PRO A 104 -39.90 15.04 -52.52
C PRO A 104 -39.71 16.12 -53.58
N ARG A 105 -39.17 15.79 -54.75
CA ARG A 105 -38.94 16.76 -55.84
C ARG A 105 -40.24 17.34 -56.38
N LEU A 106 -41.26 16.50 -56.60
CA LEU A 106 -42.56 16.94 -57.12
C LEU A 106 -43.32 17.90 -56.19
N ARG A 107 -43.00 17.95 -54.89
CA ARG A 107 -43.64 18.85 -53.91
C ARG A 107 -42.89 20.17 -53.72
N ALA A 108 -41.66 20.25 -54.21
CA ALA A 108 -40.80 21.42 -54.04
C ALA A 108 -40.90 22.43 -55.19
N GLU A 109 -41.56 22.06 -56.29
CA GLU A 109 -42.01 22.93 -57.39
C GLU A 109 -43.40 23.50 -57.08
#